data_AF-A0A929K4N8-F1
#
_entry.id   AF-A0A929K4N8-F1
#
_cell.length_a   1.000
_cell.length_b   1.000
_cell.length_c   1.000
_cell.angle_alpha   90.00
_cell.angle_beta   90.00
_cell.angle_gamma   90.00
#
_symmetry.space_group_name_H-M   'P 1'
#
loop_
_entity.id
_entity.type
_entity.pdbx_description
1 polymer ?
#
loop_
_entity_poly.entity_id
_entity_poly.type
_entity_poly.pdbx_seq_one_letter_code
_entity_poly.pdbx_strand_id
1 'polypeptide(L)'
;DCTTWEANYQIKRPGDQIFYVEPQPYWEPAEDCFIIHYTKVIVNALGLEVGWDEEVGLKTEIIPLTRPYGLWTGNVFQGIVKVKGEAVPYAEVEVEYYNQDGKVKWPADPMITQVIKADQNGVFTYAMPKAGWWGFAALNEDEEKIKHNGEEKSIEIGAVLWVKTHDME
;
A
#
# COMPACT_ATOMS: atom_id res chain seq x y z
N ASP A 1 0.39 16.22 -16.68
CA ASP A 1 0.73 16.96 -15.45
C ASP A 1 0.08 16.29 -14.26
N CYS A 2 0.88 15.79 -13.32
CA CYS A 2 0.35 15.19 -12.09
C CYS A 2 0.20 16.29 -11.04
N THR A 3 -0.98 16.47 -10.46
CA THR A 3 -1.13 17.30 -9.26
C THR A 3 -0.51 16.56 -8.08
N THR A 4 0.39 17.22 -7.37
CA THR A 4 1.02 16.68 -6.16
C THR A 4 0.64 17.56 -4.96
N TRP A 5 0.55 16.94 -3.79
CA TRP A 5 0.27 17.61 -2.53
C TRP A 5 1.45 17.37 -1.57
N GLU A 6 1.78 18.39 -0.80
CA GLU A 6 2.81 18.32 0.24
C GLU A 6 2.21 18.79 1.57
N ALA A 7 2.57 18.10 2.65
CA ALA A 7 2.20 18.49 4.00
C ALA A 7 3.44 18.44 4.90
N ASN A 8 3.57 19.44 5.78
CA ASN A 8 4.60 19.47 6.82
C ASN A 8 3.93 19.19 8.16
N TYR A 9 4.42 18.19 8.90
CA TYR A 9 3.88 17.80 10.20
C TYR A 9 4.98 17.72 11.26
N GLN A 10 4.77 18.43 12.36
CA GLN A 10 5.65 18.34 13.53
C GLN A 10 5.11 17.26 14.48
N ILE A 11 5.89 16.22 14.69
CA ILE A 11 5.59 15.16 15.67
C ILE A 11 5.45 15.78 17.07
N LYS A 12 4.34 15.52 17.74
CA LYS A 12 4.03 16.07 19.08
C LYS A 12 4.16 15.07 20.21
N ARG A 13 4.16 13.76 19.91
CA ARG A 13 4.19 12.68 20.90
C ARG A 13 5.01 11.50 20.38
N PRO A 14 5.69 10.73 21.25
CA PRO A 14 6.25 9.44 20.88
C PRO A 14 5.15 8.47 20.43
N GLY A 15 5.52 7.52 19.57
CA GLY A 15 4.61 6.48 19.06
C GLY A 15 4.65 6.42 17.55
N ASP A 16 4.00 5.41 16.99
CA ASP A 16 3.88 5.28 15.54
C ASP A 16 2.81 6.23 15.01
N GLN A 17 3.13 6.93 13.93
CA GLN A 17 2.21 7.82 13.24
C GLN A 17 1.82 7.19 11.91
N ILE A 18 0.52 6.99 11.70
CA ILE A 18 -0.03 6.54 10.43
C ILE A 18 -0.43 7.78 9.62
N PHE A 19 0.26 8.04 8.52
CA PHE A 19 -0.14 9.04 7.55
C PHE A 19 -0.85 8.34 6.40
N TYR A 20 -1.97 8.91 5.96
CA TYR A 20 -2.75 8.33 4.89
C TYR A 20 -3.42 9.39 4.01
N VAL A 21 -3.79 8.99 2.81
CA VAL A 21 -4.52 9.81 1.85
C VAL A 21 -5.71 9.02 1.32
N GLU A 22 -6.87 9.66 1.33
CA GLU A 22 -8.07 9.25 0.60
C GLU A 22 -8.25 10.19 -0.59
N PRO A 23 -7.87 9.77 -1.80
CA PRO A 23 -8.01 10.61 -2.99
C PRO A 23 -9.46 10.65 -3.46
N GLN A 24 -9.79 11.65 -4.30
CA GLN A 24 -11.02 11.58 -5.08
C GLN A 24 -10.91 10.47 -6.14
N PRO A 25 -12.01 9.77 -6.48
CA PRO A 25 -12.01 8.79 -7.55
C PRO A 25 -11.59 9.44 -8.87
N TYR A 26 -10.70 8.78 -9.61
CA TYR A 26 -10.35 9.19 -10.97
C TYR A 26 -10.78 8.14 -11.98
N TRP A 27 -11.14 8.59 -13.18
CA TRP A 27 -11.54 7.71 -14.28
C TRP A 27 -10.30 7.11 -14.95
N GLU A 28 -10.23 5.78 -15.05
CA GLU A 28 -9.19 5.07 -15.79
C GLU A 28 -9.77 4.50 -17.09
N PRO A 29 -9.59 5.18 -18.24
CA PRO A 29 -10.19 4.76 -19.51
C PRO A 29 -9.75 3.37 -19.99
N ALA A 30 -8.54 2.92 -19.63
CA ALA A 30 -8.03 1.62 -20.06
C ALA A 30 -8.76 0.47 -19.36
N GLU A 31 -9.27 0.70 -18.15
CA GLU A 31 -9.93 -0.29 -17.31
C GLU A 31 -11.46 -0.09 -17.24
N ASP A 32 -11.97 1.00 -17.83
CA ASP A 32 -13.41 1.37 -17.85
C ASP A 32 -14.03 1.43 -16.44
N CYS A 33 -13.25 1.87 -15.45
CA CYS A 33 -13.65 1.98 -14.05
C CYS A 33 -13.16 3.29 -13.42
N PHE A 34 -13.62 3.58 -12.21
CA PHE A 34 -12.97 4.57 -11.35
C PHE A 34 -11.99 3.89 -10.41
N ILE A 35 -10.90 4.57 -10.08
CA ILE A 35 -9.89 4.05 -9.15
C ILE A 35 -9.76 4.97 -7.94
N ILE A 36 -9.68 4.37 -6.75
CA ILE A 36 -9.37 5.04 -5.48
C ILE A 36 -8.28 4.25 -4.76
N HIS A 37 -7.07 4.80 -4.69
CA HIS A 37 -5.95 4.18 -3.97
C HIS A 37 -5.75 4.81 -2.59
N TYR A 38 -6.24 4.12 -1.57
CA TYR A 38 -6.07 4.46 -0.16
C TYR A 38 -4.63 4.19 0.26
N THR A 39 -3.81 5.24 0.29
CA THR A 39 -2.37 5.10 0.49
C THR A 39 -1.98 5.42 1.91
N LYS A 40 -1.22 4.53 2.55
CA LYS A 40 -0.68 4.66 3.91
C LYS A 40 0.84 4.60 3.94
N VAL A 41 1.44 5.30 4.91
CA VAL A 41 2.81 5.11 5.38
C VAL A 41 2.83 5.21 6.90
N ILE A 42 3.67 4.41 7.55
CA ILE A 42 3.77 4.35 9.00
C ILE A 42 5.18 4.80 9.40
N VAL A 43 5.25 5.80 10.28
CA VAL A 43 6.50 6.43 10.71
C VAL A 43 6.64 6.27 12.21
N ASN A 44 7.69 5.57 12.64
CA ASN A 44 8.05 5.52 14.05
C ASN A 44 8.59 6.87 14.51
N ALA A 45 8.08 7.38 15.62
CA ALA A 45 8.58 8.60 16.22
C ALA A 45 9.06 8.38 17.65
N LEU A 46 10.29 8.85 17.91
CA LEU A 46 10.92 8.88 19.24
C LEU A 46 11.03 7.49 19.90
N GLY A 47 11.06 6.41 19.11
CA GLY A 47 11.41 5.05 19.55
C GLY A 47 10.32 4.30 20.33
N LEU A 48 9.13 4.89 20.51
CA LEU A 48 7.99 4.18 21.07
C LEU A 48 7.28 3.41 19.95
N GLU A 49 7.18 2.09 20.08
CA GLU A 49 6.62 1.17 19.08
C GLU A 49 5.18 0.77 19.46
N VAL A 50 4.22 1.67 19.25
CA VAL A 50 2.80 1.47 19.57
C VAL A 50 1.97 2.08 18.46
N GLY A 51 1.00 1.32 17.96
CA GLY A 51 -0.01 1.76 17.00
C GLY A 51 0.30 1.46 15.53
N TRP A 52 1.47 0.90 15.20
CA TRP A 52 1.84 0.58 13.83
C TRP A 52 0.95 -0.49 13.17
N ASP A 53 0.29 -1.33 13.95
CA ASP A 53 -0.62 -2.40 13.53
C ASP A 53 -2.11 -2.03 13.70
N GLU A 54 -2.42 -0.77 14.04
CA GLU A 54 -3.80 -0.31 14.18
C GLU A 54 -4.48 -0.05 12.83
N GLU A 55 -5.78 -0.33 12.78
CA GLU A 55 -6.65 0.01 11.65
C GLU A 55 -7.02 1.49 11.68
N VAL A 56 -7.04 2.11 10.50
CA VAL A 56 -7.45 3.52 10.36
C VAL A 56 -8.97 3.65 10.20
N GLY A 57 -9.61 2.63 9.63
CA GLY A 57 -11.02 2.63 9.25
C GLY A 57 -11.28 3.03 7.78
N LEU A 58 -10.27 2.91 6.92
CA LEU A 58 -10.37 3.08 5.47
C LEU A 58 -11.21 1.95 4.86
N LYS A 59 -11.76 2.22 3.66
CA LYS A 59 -12.63 1.25 2.97
C LYS A 59 -11.88 -0.03 2.59
N THR A 60 -10.61 0.10 2.25
CA THR A 60 -9.66 -1.01 2.09
C THR A 60 -8.33 -0.59 2.71
N GLU A 61 -7.65 -1.52 3.37
CA GLU A 61 -6.35 -1.25 3.97
C GLU A 61 -5.48 -2.50 4.15
N ILE A 62 -4.16 -2.30 4.09
CA ILE A 62 -3.17 -3.29 4.52
C ILE A 62 -2.80 -3.00 5.98
N ILE A 63 -2.89 -4.03 6.82
CA ILE A 63 -2.43 -4.01 8.21
C ILE A 63 -1.12 -4.78 8.30
N PRO A 64 0.00 -4.13 8.66
CA PRO A 64 1.29 -4.81 8.74
C PRO A 64 1.28 -5.86 9.88
N LEU A 65 1.92 -7.00 9.63
CA LEU A 65 2.28 -7.99 10.65
C LEU A 65 3.77 -7.96 10.99
N THR A 66 4.58 -7.38 10.11
CA THR A 66 5.98 -7.02 10.37
C THR A 66 6.07 -5.51 10.59
N ARG A 67 6.85 -5.04 11.58
CA ARG A 67 7.05 -3.61 11.79
C ARG A 67 7.53 -2.92 10.50
N PRO A 68 6.77 -1.96 9.95
CA PRO A 68 6.97 -1.48 8.57
C PRO A 68 8.18 -0.55 8.39
N TYR A 69 8.71 -0.01 9.49
CA TYR A 69 9.90 0.87 9.50
C TYR A 69 11.18 0.15 9.94
N GLY A 70 11.10 -1.13 10.31
CA GLY A 70 12.19 -1.91 10.88
C GLY A 70 12.71 -3.01 9.95
N LEU A 71 12.75 -2.75 8.64
CA LEU A 71 13.06 -3.76 7.62
C LEU A 71 14.51 -3.65 7.14
N TRP A 72 15.27 -4.72 7.30
CA TRP A 72 16.54 -4.90 6.59
C TRP A 72 16.36 -5.64 5.28
N THR A 73 17.29 -5.45 4.34
CA THR A 73 17.40 -6.31 3.15
C THR A 73 17.48 -7.78 3.58
N GLY A 74 16.67 -8.63 2.95
CA GLY A 74 16.50 -10.04 3.29
C GLY A 74 15.46 -10.33 4.39
N ASN A 75 14.89 -9.31 5.05
CA ASN A 75 13.77 -9.51 5.95
C ASN A 75 12.49 -9.88 5.21
N VAL A 76 11.56 -10.47 5.93
CA VAL A 76 10.22 -10.79 5.44
C VAL A 76 9.24 -9.77 5.97
N PHE A 77 8.55 -9.09 5.05
CA PHE A 77 7.41 -8.26 5.34
C PHE A 77 6.12 -9.08 5.16
N GLN A 78 5.24 -9.03 6.15
CA GLN A 78 3.90 -9.61 6.09
C GLN A 78 2.86 -8.55 6.39
N GLY A 79 1.68 -8.71 5.80
CA GLY A 79 0.52 -7.87 6.06
C GLY A 79 -0.78 -8.62 5.81
N ILE A 80 -1.88 -8.11 6.37
CA ILE A 80 -3.24 -8.58 6.14
C ILE A 80 -3.94 -7.57 5.23
N VAL A 81 -4.52 -8.04 4.12
CA VAL A 81 -5.42 -7.22 3.29
C VAL A 81 -6.80 -7.23 3.93
N LYS A 82 -7.39 -6.05 4.11
CA LYS A 82 -8.74 -5.89 4.63
C LYS A 82 -9.60 -5.00 3.75
N VAL A 83 -10.88 -5.35 3.62
CA VAL A 83 -11.93 -4.51 3.03
C VAL A 83 -13.04 -4.37 4.06
N LYS A 84 -13.44 -3.13 4.38
CA LYS A 84 -14.44 -2.81 5.40
C LYS A 84 -14.14 -3.47 6.77
N GLY A 85 -12.87 -3.54 7.15
CA GLY A 85 -12.39 -4.15 8.41
C GLY A 85 -12.25 -5.68 8.40
N GLU A 86 -12.76 -6.35 7.36
CA GLU A 86 -12.73 -7.80 7.22
C GLU A 86 -11.54 -8.24 6.37
N ALA A 87 -10.87 -9.32 6.77
CA ALA A 87 -9.74 -9.87 6.00
C ALA A 87 -10.22 -10.41 4.64
N VAL A 88 -9.43 -10.20 3.59
CA VAL A 88 -9.74 -10.63 2.22
C VAL A 88 -8.93 -11.88 1.88
N PRO A 89 -9.53 -13.08 1.88
CA PRO A 89 -8.84 -14.31 1.51
C PRO A 89 -8.33 -14.23 0.08
N TYR A 90 -7.12 -14.75 -0.16
CA TYR A 90 -6.59 -14.92 -1.50
C TYR A 90 -6.47 -13.64 -2.34
N ALA A 91 -6.48 -12.46 -1.69
CA ALA A 91 -6.25 -11.17 -2.33
C ALA A 91 -4.94 -11.17 -3.11
N GLU A 92 -4.95 -10.55 -4.28
CA GLU A 92 -3.74 -10.25 -5.04
C GLU A 92 -3.15 -8.93 -4.52
N VAL A 93 -1.83 -8.91 -4.34
CA VAL A 93 -1.09 -7.73 -3.90
C VAL A 93 0.04 -7.51 -4.89
N GLU A 94 0.01 -6.35 -5.52
CA GLU A 94 1.07 -5.86 -6.39
C GLU A 94 2.18 -5.24 -5.54
N VAL A 95 3.43 -5.49 -5.90
CA VAL A 95 4.62 -5.05 -5.18
C VAL A 95 5.60 -4.40 -6.14
N GLU A 96 5.94 -3.15 -5.87
CA GLU A 96 6.84 -2.35 -6.71
C GLU A 96 7.93 -1.66 -5.90
N TYR A 97 9.11 -1.55 -6.51
CA TYR A 97 10.22 -0.77 -5.97
C TYR A 97 10.22 0.63 -6.56
N TYR A 98 10.34 1.65 -5.71
CA TYR A 98 10.46 3.03 -6.16
C TYR A 98 11.84 3.32 -6.77
N ASN A 99 11.98 3.01 -8.05
CA ASN A 99 13.23 3.12 -8.82
C ASN A 99 13.46 4.54 -9.36
N GLN A 100 13.39 5.55 -8.49
CA GLN A 100 13.43 6.96 -8.91
C GLN A 100 14.70 7.34 -9.69
N ASP A 101 15.85 6.75 -9.34
CA ASP A 101 17.12 7.02 -9.99
C ASP A 101 17.39 6.14 -11.23
N GLY A 102 16.46 5.23 -11.56
CA GLY A 102 16.55 4.34 -12.71
C GLY A 102 17.73 3.36 -12.67
N LYS A 103 18.37 3.16 -11.50
CA LYS A 103 19.55 2.29 -11.40
C LYS A 103 19.21 0.81 -11.46
N VAL A 104 18.00 0.43 -11.06
CA VAL A 104 17.55 -0.95 -11.19
C VAL A 104 17.04 -1.16 -12.61
N LYS A 105 17.55 -2.20 -13.28
CA LYS A 105 17.07 -2.63 -14.60
C LYS A 105 16.22 -3.88 -14.43
N TRP A 106 15.04 -3.87 -15.02
CA TRP A 106 14.10 -4.98 -14.96
C TRP A 106 14.29 -5.89 -16.17
N PRO A 107 14.61 -7.18 -15.98
CA PRO A 107 14.74 -8.13 -17.07
C PRO A 107 13.43 -8.41 -17.84
N ALA A 108 12.28 -8.23 -17.20
CA ALA A 108 10.95 -8.48 -17.76
C ALA A 108 9.87 -7.72 -16.95
N ASP A 109 8.69 -7.52 -17.55
CA ASP A 109 7.56 -6.79 -16.95
C ASP A 109 7.11 -7.33 -15.57
N PRO A 110 7.03 -8.65 -15.32
CA PRO A 110 6.69 -9.18 -14.00
C PRO A 110 7.71 -8.87 -12.89
N MET A 111 8.87 -8.32 -13.24
CA MET A 111 9.87 -7.84 -12.27
C MET A 111 9.73 -6.34 -12.00
N ILE A 112 8.91 -5.63 -12.77
CA ILE A 112 8.50 -4.25 -12.51
C ILE A 112 7.42 -4.28 -11.41
N THR A 113 6.32 -4.97 -11.73
CA THR A 113 5.16 -5.18 -10.86
C THR A 113 5.08 -6.65 -10.51
N GLN A 114 5.50 -7.00 -9.29
CA GLN A 114 5.43 -8.36 -8.80
C GLN A 114 4.06 -8.60 -8.18
N VAL A 115 3.47 -9.79 -8.37
CA VAL A 115 2.17 -10.13 -7.79
C VAL A 115 2.36 -11.25 -6.77
N ILE A 116 1.87 -11.02 -5.55
CA ILE A 116 1.77 -12.05 -4.51
C ILE A 116 0.30 -12.31 -4.22
N LYS A 117 0.00 -13.54 -3.79
CA LYS A 117 -1.35 -13.95 -3.39
C LYS A 117 -1.40 -14.19 -1.89
N ALA A 118 -2.35 -13.57 -1.22
CA ALA A 118 -2.59 -13.79 0.20
C ALA A 118 -3.11 -15.21 0.48
N ASP A 119 -3.04 -15.64 1.73
CA ASP A 119 -3.62 -16.90 2.18
C ASP A 119 -5.13 -16.77 2.49
N GLN A 120 -5.72 -17.83 3.05
CA GLN A 120 -7.14 -17.86 3.41
C GLN A 120 -7.54 -16.82 4.49
N ASN A 121 -6.58 -16.29 5.24
CA ASN A 121 -6.79 -15.28 6.28
C ASN A 121 -6.44 -13.87 5.76
N GLY A 122 -6.20 -13.71 4.46
CA GLY A 122 -5.78 -12.46 3.84
C GLY A 122 -4.34 -12.06 4.15
N VAL A 123 -3.52 -12.96 4.70
CA VAL A 123 -2.11 -12.70 4.99
C VAL A 123 -1.27 -12.88 3.73
N PHE A 124 -0.52 -11.86 3.34
CA PHE A 124 0.51 -11.98 2.31
C PHE A 124 1.92 -11.93 2.92
N THR A 125 2.90 -12.38 2.15
CA THR A 125 4.30 -12.45 2.57
C THR A 125 5.22 -12.04 1.43
N TYR A 126 6.19 -11.19 1.70
CA TYR A 126 7.19 -10.74 0.72
C TYR A 126 8.58 -10.62 1.36
N ALA A 127 9.61 -11.13 0.69
CA ALA A 127 10.99 -10.98 1.14
C ALA A 127 11.60 -9.74 0.50
N MET A 128 12.12 -8.81 1.31
CA MET A 128 12.66 -7.53 0.84
C MET A 128 14.02 -7.73 0.14
N PRO A 129 14.11 -7.64 -1.20
CA PRO A 129 15.34 -8.03 -1.89
C PRO A 129 16.37 -6.91 -1.96
N LYS A 130 15.98 -5.68 -1.65
CA LYS A 130 16.82 -4.48 -1.81
C LYS A 130 16.39 -3.36 -0.87
N ALA A 131 17.35 -2.62 -0.32
CA ALA A 131 17.09 -1.37 0.39
C ALA A 131 16.45 -0.29 -0.51
N GLY A 132 15.57 0.51 0.08
CA GLY A 132 14.81 1.57 -0.57
C GLY A 132 13.32 1.50 -0.26
N TRP A 133 12.52 2.27 -1.00
CA TRP A 133 11.07 2.33 -0.82
C TRP A 133 10.36 1.27 -1.66
N TRP A 134 9.40 0.60 -1.04
CA TRP A 134 8.56 -0.42 -1.67
C TRP A 134 7.10 -0.11 -1.43
N GLY A 135 6.30 -0.18 -2.48
CA GLY A 135 4.85 -0.04 -2.45
C GLY A 135 4.19 -1.40 -2.56
N PHE A 136 3.17 -1.63 -1.73
CA PHE A 136 2.29 -2.79 -1.77
C PHE A 136 0.89 -2.30 -2.07
N ALA A 137 0.24 -2.79 -3.12
CA ALA A 137 -1.10 -2.41 -3.53
C ALA A 137 -2.00 -3.65 -3.63
N ALA A 138 -2.99 -3.76 -2.74
CA ALA A 138 -4.01 -4.81 -2.84
C ALA A 138 -5.27 -4.23 -3.50
N LEU A 139 -5.52 -4.63 -4.73
CA LEU A 139 -6.63 -4.13 -5.54
C LEU A 139 -7.90 -4.93 -5.24
N ASN A 140 -9.01 -4.24 -5.02
CA ASN A 140 -10.31 -4.83 -4.71
C ASN A 140 -11.42 -4.05 -5.43
N GLU A 141 -12.60 -4.65 -5.61
CA GLU A 141 -13.75 -3.95 -6.18
C GLU A 141 -14.67 -3.43 -5.07
N ASP A 142 -15.16 -2.20 -5.24
CA ASP A 142 -16.18 -1.61 -4.39
C ASP A 142 -17.58 -2.15 -4.74
N GLU A 143 -18.46 -2.20 -3.76
CA GLU A 143 -19.89 -2.47 -3.99
C GLU A 143 -20.61 -1.25 -4.58
N GLU A 144 -20.08 -0.05 -4.34
CA GLU A 144 -20.59 1.19 -4.89
C GLU A 144 -20.19 1.37 -6.36
N LYS A 145 -20.97 2.19 -7.07
CA LYS A 145 -20.74 2.55 -8.46
C LYS A 145 -20.84 4.05 -8.65
N ILE A 146 -20.13 4.56 -9.65
CA ILE A 146 -20.18 5.97 -10.04
C ILE A 146 -20.79 6.07 -11.43
N LYS A 147 -21.78 6.95 -11.55
CA LYS A 147 -22.37 7.26 -12.86
C LYS A 147 -21.41 8.09 -13.70
N HIS A 148 -21.03 7.58 -14.86
CA HIS A 148 -20.17 8.26 -15.83
C HIS A 148 -20.75 8.11 -17.23
N ASN A 149 -20.92 9.23 -17.94
CA ASN A 149 -21.53 9.28 -19.28
C ASN A 149 -22.89 8.56 -19.41
N GLY A 150 -23.66 8.50 -18.33
CA GLY A 150 -24.98 7.88 -18.31
C GLY A 150 -25.01 6.42 -17.88
N GLU A 151 -23.85 5.77 -17.73
CA GLU A 151 -23.69 4.38 -17.29
C GLU A 151 -23.14 4.30 -15.86
N GLU A 152 -23.50 3.25 -15.12
CA GLU A 152 -22.91 2.94 -13.81
C GLU A 152 -21.58 2.21 -14.02
N LYS A 153 -20.48 2.80 -13.54
CA LYS A 153 -19.12 2.22 -13.62
C LYS A 153 -18.67 1.70 -12.27
N SER A 154 -17.94 0.58 -12.28
CA SER A 154 -17.34 0.02 -11.07
C SER A 154 -16.27 0.96 -10.50
N ILE A 155 -15.95 0.74 -9.23
CA ILE A 155 -14.87 1.44 -8.55
C ILE A 155 -13.88 0.37 -8.08
N GLU A 156 -12.64 0.47 -8.54
CA GLU A 156 -11.52 -0.23 -7.94
C GLU A 156 -11.03 0.55 -6.71
N ILE A 157 -10.90 -0.15 -5.59
CA ILE A 157 -10.31 0.36 -4.36
C ILE A 157 -9.00 -0.38 -4.08
N GLY A 158 -7.91 0.37 -4.06
CA GLY A 158 -6.58 -0.15 -3.77
C GLY A 158 -6.16 0.17 -2.34
N ALA A 159 -5.84 -0.85 -1.54
CA ALA A 159 -5.15 -0.67 -0.28
C ALA A 159 -3.65 -0.56 -0.55
N VAL A 160 -3.09 0.63 -0.42
CA VAL A 160 -1.68 0.89 -0.71
C VAL A 160 -0.91 1.15 0.58
N LEU A 161 0.20 0.44 0.80
CA LEU A 161 1.12 0.66 1.91
C LEU A 161 2.55 0.82 1.41
N TRP A 162 3.21 1.89 1.86
CA TRP A 162 4.62 2.11 1.61
C TRP A 162 5.46 1.74 2.82
N VAL A 163 6.54 1.01 2.58
CA VAL A 163 7.54 0.65 3.59
C VAL A 163 8.94 0.97 3.08
N LYS A 164 9.88 1.18 4.01
CA LYS A 164 11.27 1.44 3.68
C LYS A 164 12.16 0.32 4.22
N THR A 165 12.96 -0.25 3.33
CA THR A 165 13.98 -1.26 3.65
C THR A 165 15.35 -0.62 3.69
N HIS A 166 16.20 -1.08 4.60
CA HIS A 166 17.54 -0.59 4.83
C HIS A 166 18.57 -1.70 4.64
N ASP A 167 19.83 -1.34 4.34
CA ASP A 167 20.94 -2.30 4.36
C ASP A 167 21.57 -2.32 5.75
N MET A 168 21.99 -3.50 6.23
CA MET A 168 22.77 -3.57 7.47
C MET A 168 24.12 -2.88 7.26
N GLU A 169 24.55 -2.09 8.24
CA GLU A 169 25.86 -1.42 8.27
C GLU A 169 26.86 -2.17 9.18
#